data_AF-A0A378VYS0-F1
#
_entry.id   AF-A0A378VYS0-F1
#
_cell.length_a   1.000
_cell.length_b   1.000
_cell.length_c   1.000
_cell.angle_alpha   90.00
_cell.angle_beta   90.00
_cell.angle_gamma   90.00
#
_symmetry.space_group_name_H-M   'P 1'
#
loop_
_entity.id
_entity.type
_entity.pdbx_description
1 polymer ?
#
loop_
_entity_poly.entity_id
_entity_poly.type
_entity_poly.pdbx_seq_one_letter_code
_entity_poly.pdbx_strand_id
1 'polypeptide(L)'
;MARKAAIRQRTPENRKQFLRGTILDDLKDPLTGGFKGDNFQLIRFHSMYEQDGRDIRTEAKLEPLKFMLLRCRLPAGSSNRPSG
;
A
#
# COMPACT_ATOMS: atom_id res chain seq x y z
N MET A 1 29.47 -2.79 4.99
CA MET A 1 28.37 -2.02 4.36
C MET A 1 27.63 -2.92 3.39
N ALA A 2 26.44 -3.39 3.75
CA ALA A 2 25.71 -4.40 2.99
C ALA A 2 25.03 -3.78 1.74
N ARG A 3 25.25 -4.41 0.59
CA ARG A 3 24.70 -4.03 -0.72
C ARG A 3 23.19 -4.32 -0.77
N LYS A 4 22.41 -3.37 -1.29
CA LYS A 4 20.98 -3.49 -1.57
C LYS A 4 20.70 -4.73 -2.43
N ALA A 5 19.91 -5.67 -1.90
CA ALA A 5 19.41 -6.82 -2.64
C ALA A 5 18.40 -6.33 -3.71
N ALA A 6 18.67 -6.66 -4.97
CA ALA A 6 17.74 -6.49 -6.07
C ALA A 6 16.55 -7.44 -5.86
N ILE A 7 15.36 -6.88 -5.69
CA ILE A 7 14.11 -7.64 -5.63
C ILE A 7 13.76 -8.02 -7.07
N ARG A 8 14.12 -9.25 -7.46
CA ARG A 8 13.68 -9.86 -8.71
C ARG A 8 13.00 -11.17 -8.38
N GLN A 9 11.71 -11.10 -8.03
CA GLN A 9 10.89 -12.29 -7.90
C GLN A 9 10.19 -12.58 -9.23
N ARG A 10 10.40 -13.80 -9.71
CA ARG A 10 9.90 -14.31 -11.00
C ARG A 10 8.47 -14.81 -10.77
N THR A 11 7.47 -14.00 -11.12
CA THR A 11 6.06 -14.40 -11.01
C THR A 11 5.72 -15.43 -12.10
N PRO A 12 4.99 -16.53 -11.78
CA PRO A 12 4.51 -17.48 -12.78
C PRO A 12 3.65 -16.79 -13.85
N GLU A 13 3.88 -17.10 -15.13
CA GLU A 13 3.24 -16.49 -16.32
C GLU A 13 1.69 -16.48 -16.24
N ASN A 14 1.14 -17.47 -15.58
CA ASN A 14 -0.29 -17.73 -15.34
C ASN A 14 -0.90 -16.90 -14.19
N ARG A 15 -0.11 -16.06 -13.50
CA ARG A 15 -0.58 -15.07 -12.50
C ARG A 15 -0.25 -13.63 -12.87
N LYS A 16 -0.11 -13.31 -14.16
CA LYS A 16 0.05 -11.93 -14.66
C LYS A 16 -1.25 -11.12 -14.54
N GLN A 17 -1.77 -10.91 -13.33
CA GLN A 17 -2.91 -10.01 -13.10
C GLN A 17 -2.46 -8.53 -13.07
N PHE A 18 -1.66 -8.08 -14.03
CA PHE A 18 -1.12 -6.71 -14.06
C PHE A 18 -0.55 -6.29 -12.68
N LEU A 19 -0.71 -5.03 -12.30
CA LEU A 19 -0.29 -4.52 -10.98
C LEU A 19 -1.24 -4.95 -9.84
N ARG A 20 -2.28 -5.75 -10.10
CA ARG A 20 -3.33 -6.06 -9.13
C ARG A 20 -2.85 -6.96 -7.98
N GLY A 21 -1.98 -7.93 -8.27
CA GLY A 21 -1.49 -8.91 -7.28
C GLY A 21 -2.63 -9.58 -6.50
N THR A 22 -2.46 -9.73 -5.19
CA THR A 22 -3.50 -10.22 -4.26
C THR A 22 -4.00 -9.11 -3.32
N ILE A 23 -3.88 -7.84 -3.73
CA ILE A 23 -4.29 -6.65 -2.94
C ILE A 23 -5.74 -6.79 -2.42
N LEU A 24 -6.63 -7.36 -3.22
CA LEU A 24 -8.04 -7.52 -2.86
C LEU A 24 -8.27 -8.53 -1.74
N ASP A 25 -7.41 -9.54 -1.62
CA ASP A 25 -7.48 -10.52 -0.53
C ASP A 25 -6.93 -9.92 0.76
N ASP A 26 -5.86 -9.12 0.67
CA ASP A 26 -5.32 -8.36 1.81
C ASP A 26 -6.34 -7.33 2.33
N LEU A 27 -7.08 -6.67 1.43
CA LEU A 27 -8.14 -5.72 1.82
C LEU A 27 -9.34 -6.38 2.54
N LYS A 28 -9.54 -7.69 2.40
CA LYS A 28 -10.59 -8.43 3.11
C LYS A 28 -10.17 -8.84 4.51
N ASP A 29 -8.89 -8.74 4.86
CA ASP A 29 -8.37 -9.07 6.19
C ASP A 29 -8.57 -7.88 7.15
N PRO A 30 -9.55 -7.93 8.08
CA PRO A 30 -9.86 -6.81 8.95
C PRO A 30 -8.90 -6.70 10.14
N LEU A 31 -8.04 -7.69 10.37
CA LEU A 31 -7.23 -7.82 11.59
C LEU A 31 -5.88 -7.12 11.47
N THR A 32 -5.20 -7.29 10.33
CA THR A 32 -3.85 -6.71 10.14
C THR A 32 -3.90 -5.29 9.59
N GLY A 33 -4.92 -4.95 8.79
CA GLY A 33 -5.09 -3.60 8.22
C GLY A 33 -3.94 -3.15 7.29
N GLY A 34 -3.08 -4.07 6.88
CA GLY A 34 -1.86 -3.81 6.11
C GLY A 34 -1.62 -4.85 5.03
N PHE A 35 -0.65 -4.58 4.15
CA PHE A 35 -0.39 -5.39 2.96
C PHE A 35 0.79 -6.34 3.13
N LYS A 36 0.65 -7.59 2.65
CA LYS A 36 1.63 -8.65 2.88
C LYS A 36 2.57 -8.82 1.67
N GLY A 37 3.86 -9.04 1.95
CA GLY A 37 4.87 -9.37 0.93
C GLY A 37 4.96 -8.35 -0.20
N ASP A 38 4.83 -8.82 -1.45
CA ASP A 38 4.96 -7.99 -2.66
C ASP A 38 3.84 -6.96 -2.81
N ASN A 39 2.68 -7.16 -2.14
CA ASN A 39 1.57 -6.21 -2.20
C ASN A 39 1.96 -4.84 -1.62
N PHE A 40 2.90 -4.78 -0.68
CA PHE A 40 3.42 -3.53 -0.13
C PHE A 40 4.06 -2.62 -1.20
N GLN A 41 4.64 -3.20 -2.25
CA GLN A 41 5.16 -2.45 -3.38
C GLN A 41 4.08 -2.16 -4.43
N LEU A 42 3.15 -3.11 -4.64
CA LEU A 42 2.08 -2.97 -5.62
C LEU A 42 1.08 -1.86 -5.27
N ILE A 43 0.76 -1.65 -4.00
CA ILE A 43 -0.18 -0.60 -3.56
C ILE A 43 0.27 0.81 -3.93
N ARG A 44 1.59 1.04 -4.05
CA ARG A 44 2.16 2.34 -4.43
C ARG A 44 1.79 2.73 -5.86
N PHE A 45 1.60 1.73 -6.73
CA PHE A 45 1.12 1.97 -8.09
C PHE A 45 -0.37 2.29 -8.14
N HIS A 46 -1.12 1.95 -7.08
CA HIS A 46 -2.53 2.30 -6.89
C HIS A 46 -2.69 3.61 -6.10
N SER A 47 -1.60 4.36 -5.91
CA SER A 47 -1.59 5.60 -5.12
C SER A 47 -1.99 5.42 -3.65
N MET A 48 -1.83 4.20 -3.14
CA MET A 48 -2.04 3.85 -1.73
C MET A 48 -0.68 3.71 -1.04
N TYR A 49 -0.57 4.28 0.16
CA TYR A 49 0.63 4.23 0.97
C TYR A 49 0.29 3.84 2.40
N GLU A 50 0.91 2.76 2.88
CA GLU A 50 0.85 2.39 4.29
C GLU A 50 1.80 3.26 5.10
N GLN A 51 1.29 3.85 6.19
CA GLN A 51 2.05 4.66 7.13
C GLN A 51 1.97 4.03 8.52
N ASP A 52 3.09 4.08 9.23
CA ASP A 52 3.14 3.68 10.63
C ASP A 52 2.94 4.89 11.52
N GLY A 53 2.06 4.78 12.52
CA GLY A 53 1.98 5.71 13.64
C GLY A 53 3.25 5.62 14.49
N ARG A 54 4.31 6.33 14.10
CA ARG A 54 5.63 6.22 14.74
C ARG A 54 5.66 6.75 16.17
N ASP A 55 4.80 7.71 16.49
CA ASP A 55 4.80 8.37 17.80
C ASP A 55 4.28 7.43 18.89
N ILE A 56 3.15 6.77 18.65
CA ILE A 56 2.56 5.74 19.53
C ILE A 56 3.38 4.46 19.64
N ARG A 57 4.22 4.13 18.63
CA ARG A 57 5.06 2.93 18.65
C ARG A 57 6.15 2.98 19.73
N THR A 58 6.55 4.18 20.13
CA THR A 58 7.60 4.34 21.15
C THR A 58 7.05 4.06 22.56
N GLU A 59 5.74 4.23 22.75
CA GLU A 59 5.08 4.12 24.06
C GLU A 59 4.33 2.79 24.24
N ALA A 60 3.87 2.16 23.15
CA ALA A 60 3.09 0.92 23.19
C ALA A 60 3.86 -0.28 22.61
N LYS A 61 3.95 -1.39 23.37
CA LYS A 61 4.42 -2.72 22.90
C LYS A 61 3.38 -3.44 22.01
N LEU A 62 2.48 -2.70 21.38
CA LEU A 62 1.38 -3.23 20.56
C LEU A 62 1.83 -3.41 19.11
N GLU A 63 1.05 -4.20 18.36
CA GLU A 63 1.16 -4.29 16.89
C GLU A 63 1.14 -2.87 16.28
N PRO A 64 1.97 -2.59 15.25
CA PRO A 64 2.09 -1.26 14.67
C PRO A 64 0.74 -0.75 14.15
N LEU A 65 0.31 0.42 14.59
CA LEU A 65 -0.89 1.05 14.03
C LEU A 65 -0.59 1.48 12.59
N LYS A 66 -1.25 0.82 11.64
CA LYS A 66 -1.16 1.08 10.21
C LYS A 66 -2.24 2.06 9.78
N PHE A 67 -1.84 3.09 9.05
CA PHE A 67 -2.73 4.04 8.39
C PHE A 67 -2.57 3.96 6.88
N MET A 68 -3.67 4.17 6.15
CA MET A 68 -3.66 4.17 4.68
C MET A 68 -3.83 5.59 4.15
N LEU A 69 -2.80 6.11 3.50
CA LEU A 69 -2.88 7.37 2.76
C LEU A 69 -3.25 7.07 1.31
N LEU A 70 -4.38 7.61 0.86
CA LEU A 70 -4.79 7.60 -0.55
C LEU A 70 -4.45 8.93 -1.22
N ARG A 71 -3.70 8.86 -2.33
CA ARG A 71 -3.39 10.02 -3.16
C ARG A 71 -4.26 10.00 -4.41
N CYS A 72 -5.13 10.99 -4.56
CA CYS A 72 -5.84 11.19 -5.82
C CYS A 72 -4.96 11.93 -6.84
N ARG A 73 -4.96 11.47 -8.08
CA ARG A 73 -4.38 12.19 -9.22
C ARG A 73 -5.48 13.02 -9.88
N LEU A 74 -5.48 14.32 -9.63
CA LEU A 74 -6.40 15.27 -10.25
C LEU A 74 -5.66 16.02 -11.37
N PRO A 75 -5.96 15.78 -12.66
CA PRO A 75 -5.41 16.59 -13.74
C PRO A 75 -5.89 18.04 -13.59
N ALA A 76 -4.98 19.01 -13.70
CA ALA A 76 -5.25 20.44 -13.50
C ALA A 76 -5.83 20.86 -12.12
N GLY A 77 -5.86 19.96 -11.13
CA GLY A 77 -6.37 20.28 -9.79
C GLY A 77 -7.88 20.58 -9.74
N SER A 78 -8.63 20.27 -10.80
CA SER A 78 -10.07 20.51 -10.84
C SER A 78 -10.80 19.51 -9.95
N SER A 79 -11.21 19.95 -8.78
CA SER A 79 -12.31 19.32 -8.04
C SER A 79 -13.59 19.93 -8.61
N ASN A 80 -14.40 19.14 -9.32
CA ASN A 80 -15.67 19.59 -9.87
C ASN A 80 -16.60 19.96 -8.69
N ARG A 81 -16.56 21.21 -8.25
CA ARG A 81 -17.51 21.76 -7.30
C ARG A 81 -18.79 22.03 -8.09
N PRO A 82 -19.92 21.37 -7.78
CA PRO A 82 -21.17 21.70 -8.44
C PRO A 82 -21.50 23.15 -8.12
N SER A 83 -21.53 23.98 -9.15
CA SER A 83 -22.09 25.33 -9.11
C SER A 83 -23.60 25.18 -8.94
N GLY A 84 -24.08 25.52 -7.74
CA GLY A 84 -25.51 25.70 -7.48
C GLY A 84 -26.07 26.90 -8.21
#